data_AF-A0A7R6QIJ1-F1
#
_entry.id   AF-A0A7R6QIJ1-F1
#
_cell.length_a   1.000
_cell.length_b   1.000
_cell.length_c   1.000
_cell.angle_alpha   90.00
_cell.angle_beta   90.00
_cell.angle_gamma   90.00
#
_symmetry.space_group_name_H-M   'P 1'
#
loop_
_entity.id
_entity.type
_entity.pdbx_description
1 polymer ?
#
loop_
_entity_poly.entity_id
_entity_poly.type
_entity_poly.pdbx_seq_one_letter_code
_entity_poly.pdbx_strand_id
1 'polypeptide(L)'
;MSPTPSSYHARAVLKSGGIWQAVVDELPEVRPAHRSLSQLDTRLRQAIADQHGVPKDSVLIRRDTAQGNDEPTDTDGVLLLVTISTGDTDLDARIAEARTMRLQADQLALKARELATPLAEQLVRKKGVSTRDAGSLLGISAATVSIMTSTT
;
A
#
# COMPACT_ATOMS: atom_id res chain seq x y z
N MET A 1 -33.76 15.13 -9.27
CA MET A 1 -32.47 15.11 -8.56
C MET A 1 -32.04 13.66 -8.48
N SER A 2 -30.93 13.30 -9.14
CA SER A 2 -30.36 11.97 -8.98
C SER A 2 -29.84 11.82 -7.55
N PRO A 3 -30.03 10.67 -6.88
CA PRO A 3 -29.47 10.45 -5.56
C PRO A 3 -27.94 10.60 -5.62
N THR A 4 -27.37 11.33 -4.67
CA THR A 4 -25.91 11.43 -4.51
C THR A 4 -25.37 10.04 -4.23
N PRO A 5 -24.50 9.47 -5.08
CA PRO A 5 -23.93 8.17 -4.80
C PRO A 5 -22.98 8.31 -3.61
N SER A 6 -23.06 7.36 -2.68
CA SER A 6 -22.16 7.27 -1.52
C SER A 6 -20.73 6.87 -1.93
N SER A 7 -20.56 6.40 -3.16
CA SER A 7 -19.27 6.02 -3.73
C SER A 7 -19.13 6.44 -5.19
N TYR A 8 -17.88 6.73 -5.58
CA TYR A 8 -17.45 7.07 -6.93
C TYR A 8 -16.39 6.08 -7.39
N HIS A 9 -16.36 5.80 -8.69
CA HIS A 9 -15.36 4.97 -9.32
C HIS A 9 -14.51 5.82 -10.25
N ALA A 10 -13.18 5.70 -10.13
CA ALA A 10 -12.25 6.32 -11.03
C ALA A 10 -11.29 5.30 -11.62
N ARG A 11 -10.94 5.48 -12.89
CA ARG A 11 -9.93 4.70 -13.58
C ARG A 11 -8.75 5.61 -13.92
N ALA A 12 -7.60 5.34 -13.31
CA ALA A 12 -6.35 6.03 -13.55
C ALA A 12 -5.45 5.18 -14.46
N VAL A 13 -5.16 5.68 -15.66
CA VAL A 13 -4.35 4.99 -16.66
C VAL A 13 -3.05 5.77 -16.91
N LEU A 14 -1.92 5.07 -16.89
CA LEU A 14 -0.63 5.64 -17.30
C LEU A 14 -0.64 5.91 -18.80
N LYS A 15 -0.30 7.14 -19.19
CA LYS A 15 -0.13 7.58 -20.57
C LYS A 15 1.34 7.75 -20.91
N SER A 16 1.63 7.82 -22.21
CA SER A 16 2.95 8.16 -22.74
C SER A 16 3.51 9.41 -22.08
N GLY A 17 4.80 9.41 -21.76
CA GLY A 17 5.46 10.51 -21.06
C GLY A 17 5.31 10.49 -19.54
N GLY A 18 4.78 9.41 -18.96
CA GLY A 18 4.73 9.19 -17.51
C GLY A 18 3.62 9.99 -16.82
N ILE A 19 2.52 10.25 -17.52
CA ILE A 19 1.39 11.03 -17.01
C ILE A 19 0.26 10.06 -16.67
N TRP A 20 -0.19 10.08 -15.42
CA TRP A 20 -1.41 9.41 -15.01
C TRP A 20 -2.60 10.26 -15.38
N GLN A 21 -3.58 9.68 -16.07
CA GLN A 21 -4.84 10.33 -16.40
C GLN A 21 -5.97 9.54 -15.75
N ALA A 22 -6.78 10.20 -14.93
CA ALA A 22 -7.96 9.60 -14.35
C ALA A 22 -9.23 10.04 -15.08
N VAL A 23 -10.24 9.17 -15.05
CA VAL A 23 -11.63 9.48 -15.40
C VAL A 23 -12.49 8.97 -14.27
N VAL A 24 -13.39 9.80 -13.75
CA VAL A 24 -14.43 9.37 -12.81
C VAL A 24 -15.62 8.88 -13.63
N ASP A 25 -16.07 7.65 -13.42
CA ASP A 25 -17.08 7.02 -14.26
C ASP A 25 -18.46 7.70 -14.11
N GLU A 26 -18.77 8.19 -12.91
CA GLU A 26 -20.00 8.94 -12.63
C GLU A 26 -19.92 10.43 -13.01
N LEU A 27 -18.70 10.95 -13.19
CA LEU A 27 -18.44 12.36 -13.55
C LEU A 27 -17.41 12.39 -14.70
N PRO A 28 -17.81 12.01 -15.93
CA PRO A 28 -16.89 11.84 -17.05
C PRO A 28 -16.21 13.14 -17.52
N GLU A 29 -16.68 14.30 -17.08
CA GLU A 29 -16.04 15.61 -17.22
C GLU A 29 -14.82 15.79 -16.29
N VAL A 30 -14.77 15.06 -15.17
CA VAL A 30 -13.65 15.08 -14.23
C VAL A 30 -12.53 14.19 -14.78
N ARG A 31 -11.56 14.83 -15.43
CA ARG A 31 -10.41 14.16 -16.08
C ARG A 31 -9.05 14.68 -15.61
N PRO A 32 -8.73 14.64 -14.31
CA PRO A 32 -7.46 15.13 -13.83
C PRO A 32 -6.31 14.29 -14.37
N ALA A 33 -5.17 14.94 -14.61
CA ALA A 33 -3.94 14.28 -15.02
C ALA A 33 -2.75 14.80 -14.20
N HIS A 34 -1.80 13.92 -13.87
CA HIS A 34 -0.56 14.30 -13.19
C HIS A 34 0.54 13.26 -13.36
N ARG A 35 1.82 13.66 -13.26
CA ARG A 35 2.97 12.74 -13.26
C ARG A 35 3.14 11.92 -11.97
N SER A 36 2.30 12.15 -10.97
CA SER A 36 2.39 11.52 -9.65
C SER A 36 1.01 11.08 -9.22
N LEU A 37 0.90 9.83 -8.76
CA LEU A 37 -0.34 9.27 -8.23
C LEU A 37 -0.83 10.04 -6.99
N SER A 38 0.06 10.53 -6.11
CA SER A 38 -0.36 11.29 -4.92
C SER A 38 -0.99 12.64 -5.26
N GLN A 39 -0.47 13.30 -6.31
CA GLN A 39 -1.02 14.55 -6.80
C GLN A 39 -2.30 14.32 -7.62
N LEU A 40 -2.37 13.20 -8.35
CA LEU A 40 -3.59 12.78 -9.02
C LEU A 40 -4.72 12.55 -8.01
N ASP A 41 -4.46 11.83 -6.92
CA ASP A 41 -5.39 11.63 -5.81
C ASP A 41 -5.87 12.95 -5.23
N THR A 42 -4.95 13.89 -4.98
CA THR A 42 -5.29 15.22 -4.45
C THR A 42 -6.27 15.95 -5.38
N ARG A 43 -6.03 15.90 -6.69
CA ARG A 43 -6.90 16.52 -7.69
C ARG A 43 -8.27 15.83 -7.78
N LEU A 44 -8.29 14.51 -7.71
CA LEU A 44 -9.52 13.73 -7.68
C LEU A 44 -10.37 14.06 -6.45
N ARG A 45 -9.78 14.09 -5.25
CA ARG A 45 -10.51 14.50 -4.03
C ARG A 45 -11.09 15.89 -4.16
N GLN A 46 -10.31 16.84 -4.67
CA GLN A 46 -10.77 18.21 -4.83
C GLN A 46 -11.97 18.29 -5.79
N ALA A 47 -11.89 17.60 -6.94
CA ALA A 47 -12.98 17.61 -7.92
C ALA A 47 -14.29 17.02 -7.37
N ILE A 48 -14.22 15.90 -6.64
CA ILE A 48 -15.39 15.31 -5.98
C ILE A 48 -15.91 16.22 -4.87
N ALA A 49 -15.02 16.81 -4.08
CA ALA A 49 -15.38 17.71 -2.99
C ALA A 49 -16.12 18.96 -3.49
N ASP A 50 -15.60 19.58 -4.57
CA ASP A 50 -16.21 20.74 -5.21
C ASP A 50 -17.61 20.41 -5.75
N GLN A 51 -17.78 19.22 -6.36
CA GLN A 51 -19.06 18.76 -6.87
C GLN A 51 -20.13 18.58 -5.77
N HIS A 52 -19.71 18.24 -4.56
CA HIS A 52 -20.61 18.00 -3.43
C HIS A 52 -20.71 19.14 -2.43
N GLY A 53 -19.89 20.18 -2.58
CA GLY A 53 -19.77 21.23 -1.57
C GLY A 53 -19.31 20.71 -0.21
N VAL A 54 -18.51 19.64 -0.18
CA VAL A 54 -17.95 19.06 1.04
C VAL A 54 -16.47 19.40 1.17
N PRO A 55 -15.89 19.35 2.38
CA PRO A 55 -14.44 19.45 2.54
C PRO A 55 -13.71 18.33 1.79
N LYS A 56 -12.57 18.65 1.18
CA LYS A 56 -11.70 17.68 0.48
C LYS A 56 -11.34 16.47 1.34
N ASP A 57 -11.13 16.68 2.64
CA ASP A 57 -10.71 15.63 3.57
C ASP A 57 -11.85 14.67 3.93
N SER A 58 -13.12 15.04 3.64
CA SER A 58 -14.28 14.17 3.74
C SER A 58 -14.41 13.21 2.54
N VAL A 59 -13.57 13.37 1.51
CA VAL A 59 -13.47 12.43 0.38
C VAL A 59 -12.35 11.43 0.66
N LEU A 60 -12.73 10.17 0.79
CA LEU A 60 -11.83 9.08 1.12
C LEU A 60 -11.44 8.33 -0.15
N ILE A 61 -10.15 8.33 -0.48
CA ILE A 61 -9.65 7.55 -1.61
C ILE A 61 -9.22 6.17 -1.14
N ARG A 62 -9.78 5.16 -1.80
CA ARG A 62 -9.29 3.79 -1.77
C ARG A 62 -8.80 3.44 -3.16
N ARG A 63 -7.56 2.97 -3.26
CA ARG A 63 -7.02 2.46 -4.52
C ARG A 63 -7.29 0.98 -4.59
N ASP A 64 -8.01 0.56 -5.61
CA ASP A 64 -8.05 -0.84 -5.95
C ASP A 64 -6.86 -1.14 -6.85
N THR A 65 -5.93 -1.92 -6.29
CA THR A 65 -4.84 -2.50 -7.06
C THR A 65 -5.08 -4.00 -7.19
N ALA A 66 -6.18 -4.38 -7.83
CA ALA A 66 -6.51 -5.74 -8.27
C ALA A 66 -6.50 -6.87 -7.21
N GLN A 67 -6.20 -6.60 -5.94
CA GLN A 67 -6.27 -7.57 -4.85
C GLN A 67 -6.27 -6.85 -3.50
N GLY A 68 -7.43 -6.82 -2.84
CA GLY A 68 -7.57 -6.29 -1.48
C GLY A 68 -9.01 -5.93 -1.15
N ASN A 69 -9.85 -6.95 -0.98
CA ASN A 69 -11.24 -6.83 -0.51
C ASN A 69 -11.28 -6.74 1.02
N ASP A 70 -10.87 -5.62 1.61
CA ASP A 70 -11.28 -5.28 2.97
C ASP A 70 -12.29 -4.14 2.91
N GLU A 71 -13.58 -4.44 3.05
CA GLU A 71 -14.67 -3.45 3.07
C GLU A 71 -14.71 -2.78 4.45
N PRO A 72 -14.46 -1.46 4.59
CA PRO A 72 -14.71 -0.77 5.84
C PRO A 72 -16.22 -0.56 5.99
N THR A 73 -16.78 -1.10 7.07
CA THR A 73 -18.22 -1.11 7.35
C THR A 73 -18.75 0.21 7.95
N ASP A 74 -17.95 1.26 8.01
CA ASP A 74 -18.45 2.55 8.52
C ASP A 74 -17.57 3.68 7.98
N THR A 75 -18.08 4.44 7.01
CA THR A 75 -17.40 5.66 6.57
C THR A 75 -18.41 6.77 6.34
N ASP A 76 -18.52 7.66 7.32
CA ASP A 76 -19.12 8.99 7.18
C ASP A 76 -18.24 9.83 6.24
N GLY A 77 -18.40 9.61 4.93
CA GLY A 77 -17.62 10.30 3.90
C GLY A 77 -17.99 9.84 2.49
N VAL A 78 -17.54 10.60 1.48
CA VAL A 78 -17.70 10.20 0.08
C VAL A 78 -16.54 9.26 -0.27
N LEU A 79 -16.84 8.02 -0.61
CA LEU A 79 -15.83 7.03 -0.99
C LEU A 79 -15.45 7.18 -2.46
N LEU A 80 -14.17 7.27 -2.78
CA LEU A 80 -13.65 7.25 -4.15
C LEU A 80 -12.76 6.01 -4.35
N LEU A 81 -13.25 5.07 -5.15
CA LEU A 81 -12.59 3.84 -5.55
C LEU A 81 -11.78 4.06 -6.83
N VAL A 82 -10.46 4.01 -6.74
CA VAL A 82 -9.56 4.31 -7.87
C VAL A 82 -8.88 3.03 -8.35
N THR A 83 -9.24 2.55 -9.54
CA THR A 83 -8.51 1.49 -10.23
C THR A 83 -7.31 2.08 -10.96
N ILE A 84 -6.11 1.54 -10.73
CA ILE A 84 -4.86 2.02 -11.34
C ILE A 84 -4.34 0.97 -12.33
N SER A 85 -4.07 1.38 -13.56
CA SER A 85 -3.52 0.53 -14.61
C SER A 85 -2.42 1.26 -15.39
N THR A 86 -1.39 0.53 -15.83
CA THR A 86 -0.38 1.07 -16.75
C THR A 86 -0.88 1.16 -18.20
N GLY A 87 -2.07 0.62 -18.48
CA GLY A 87 -2.60 0.48 -19.85
C GLY A 87 -2.04 -0.73 -20.60
N ASP A 88 -1.11 -1.47 -19.99
CA ASP A 88 -0.53 -2.72 -20.48
C ASP A 88 -0.89 -3.84 -19.50
N THR A 89 -1.71 -4.78 -19.96
CA THR A 89 -2.24 -5.86 -19.12
C THR A 89 -1.16 -6.84 -18.67
N ASP A 90 -0.12 -7.08 -19.47
CA ASP A 90 1.00 -7.95 -19.08
C ASP A 90 1.85 -7.27 -18.01
N LEU A 91 2.16 -5.98 -18.21
CA LEU A 91 2.89 -5.19 -17.23
C LEU A 91 2.13 -5.09 -15.90
N ASP A 92 0.82 -4.84 -15.95
CA ASP A 92 -0.04 -4.79 -14.77
C ASP A 92 -0.06 -6.13 -14.01
N ALA A 93 -0.17 -7.26 -14.73
CA ALA A 93 -0.13 -8.59 -14.13
C ALA A 93 1.22 -8.86 -13.43
N ARG A 94 2.34 -8.50 -14.07
CA ARG A 94 3.68 -8.67 -13.51
C ARG A 94 3.93 -7.78 -12.30
N ILE A 95 3.39 -6.55 -12.29
CA ILE A 95 3.43 -5.68 -11.12
C ILE A 95 2.63 -6.29 -9.96
N ALA A 96 1.44 -6.84 -10.23
CA ALA A 96 0.64 -7.51 -9.22
C ALA A 96 1.36 -8.73 -8.63
N GLU A 97 1.94 -9.58 -9.48
CA GLU A 97 2.75 -10.72 -9.05
C GLU A 97 3.93 -10.29 -8.17
N ALA A 98 4.69 -9.27 -8.58
CA ALA A 98 5.81 -8.74 -7.81
C ALA A 98 5.39 -8.22 -6.42
N ARG A 99 4.19 -7.62 -6.31
CA ARG A 99 3.61 -7.19 -5.02
C ARG A 99 3.25 -8.38 -4.15
N THR A 100 2.62 -9.40 -4.71
CA THR A 100 2.28 -10.63 -3.98
C THR A 100 3.53 -11.32 -3.44
N MET A 101 4.58 -11.45 -4.27
CA MET A 101 5.87 -12.01 -3.82
C MET A 101 6.50 -11.16 -2.71
N ARG A 102 6.43 -9.83 -2.79
CA ARG A 102 6.92 -8.94 -1.73
C ARG A 102 6.18 -9.18 -0.42
N LEU A 103 4.85 -9.23 -0.44
CA LEU A 103 4.03 -9.48 0.76
C LEU A 103 4.36 -10.83 1.39
N GLN A 104 4.52 -11.87 0.57
CA GLN A 104 4.93 -13.20 1.05
C GLN A 104 6.33 -13.17 1.68
N ALA A 105 7.28 -12.48 1.06
CA ALA A 105 8.63 -12.31 1.60
C ALA A 105 8.61 -11.58 2.95
N ASP A 106 7.80 -10.52 3.07
CA ASP A 106 7.66 -9.76 4.32
C ASP A 106 7.03 -10.61 5.43
N GLN A 107 6.00 -11.41 5.12
CA GLN A 107 5.39 -12.35 6.06
C GLN A 107 6.37 -13.43 6.53
N LEU A 108 7.15 -14.00 5.61
CA LEU A 108 8.17 -15.00 5.96
C LEU A 108 9.30 -14.37 6.80
N ALA A 109 9.74 -13.17 6.46
CA ALA A 109 10.74 -12.44 7.23
C ALA A 109 10.26 -12.12 8.66
N LEU A 110 8.99 -11.73 8.83
CA LEU A 110 8.39 -11.52 10.13
C LEU A 110 8.38 -12.81 10.97
N LYS A 111 7.88 -13.92 10.41
CA LYS A 111 7.87 -15.23 11.08
C LYS A 111 9.28 -15.68 11.46
N ALA A 112 10.26 -15.53 10.57
CA ALA A 112 11.65 -15.85 10.85
C ALA A 112 12.19 -15.02 12.01
N ARG A 113 11.86 -13.73 12.08
CA ARG A 113 12.25 -12.83 13.17
C ARG A 113 11.61 -13.22 14.51
N GLU A 114 10.33 -13.57 14.51
CA GLU A 114 9.61 -14.03 15.70
C GLU A 114 10.23 -15.29 16.29
N LEU A 115 10.62 -16.25 15.44
CA LEU A 115 11.32 -17.47 15.87
C LEU A 115 12.77 -17.21 16.32
N ALA A 116 13.49 -16.33 15.62
CA ALA A 116 14.91 -16.07 15.89
C ALA A 116 15.15 -15.23 17.15
N THR A 117 14.25 -14.30 17.49
CA THR A 117 14.43 -13.38 18.63
C THR A 117 14.66 -14.10 19.97
N PRO A 118 13.80 -15.02 20.43
CA PRO A 118 14.03 -15.71 21.70
C PRO A 118 15.28 -16.60 21.69
N LEU A 119 15.63 -17.18 20.53
CA LEU A 119 16.85 -17.98 20.37
C LEU A 119 18.10 -17.10 20.44
N ALA A 120 18.09 -15.93 19.80
CA ALA A 120 19.16 -14.95 19.87
C ALA A 120 19.39 -14.48 21.31
N GLU A 121 18.33 -14.16 22.05
CA GLU A 121 18.42 -13.80 23.47
C GLU A 121 18.99 -14.94 24.33
N GLN A 122 18.54 -16.18 24.10
CA GLN A 122 19.06 -17.33 24.84
C GLN A 122 20.55 -17.57 24.57
N LEU A 123 20.97 -17.50 23.30
CA LEU A 123 22.36 -17.66 22.90
C LEU A 123 23.25 -16.57 23.52
N VAL A 124 22.87 -15.31 23.37
CA VAL A 124 23.71 -14.19 23.82
C VAL A 124 23.67 -14.03 25.34
N ARG A 125 22.48 -13.94 25.95
CA ARG A 125 22.35 -13.58 27.37
C ARG A 125 22.51 -14.77 28.32
N LYS A 126 21.98 -15.94 27.97
CA LYS A 126 22.03 -17.12 28.86
C LYS A 126 23.24 -18.00 28.60
N LYS A 127 23.71 -18.07 27.35
CA LYS A 127 24.86 -18.91 26.97
C LYS A 127 26.14 -18.12 26.73
N GLY A 128 26.09 -16.78 26.74
CA GLY A 128 27.28 -15.93 26.59
C GLY A 128 27.89 -15.98 25.19
N VAL A 129 27.15 -16.45 24.18
CA VAL A 129 27.62 -16.55 22.80
C VAL A 129 27.76 -15.14 22.22
N SER A 130 28.85 -14.88 21.48
CA SER A 130 29.03 -13.59 20.82
C SER A 130 27.91 -13.33 19.81
N THR A 131 27.53 -12.07 19.58
CA THR A 131 26.51 -11.71 18.59
C THR A 131 26.87 -12.15 17.16
N ARG A 132 28.17 -12.25 16.87
CA ARG A 132 28.70 -12.75 15.59
C ARG A 132 28.44 -14.24 15.40
N ASP A 133 28.74 -15.04 16.41
CA ASP A 133 28.56 -16.49 16.35
C ASP A 133 27.08 -16.85 16.41
N ALA A 134 26.30 -16.16 17.23
CA ALA A 134 24.85 -16.28 17.25
C ALA A 134 24.24 -15.94 15.88
N GLY A 135 24.73 -14.91 15.20
CA GLY A 135 24.31 -14.60 13.82
C GLY A 135 24.63 -15.72 12.84
N SER A 136 25.84 -16.28 12.93
CA SER A 136 26.25 -17.41 12.09
C SER A 136 25.38 -18.66 12.32
N LEU A 137 25.02 -18.95 13.58
CA LEU A 137 24.14 -20.08 13.94
C LEU A 137 22.70 -19.88 13.47
N LEU A 138 22.20 -18.65 13.54
CA LEU A 138 20.82 -18.31 13.17
C LEU A 138 20.67 -17.96 11.68
N GLY A 139 21.76 -17.93 10.91
CA GLY A 139 21.74 -17.56 9.50
C GLY A 139 21.38 -16.08 9.25
N ILE A 140 21.64 -15.20 10.21
CA ILE A 140 21.34 -13.76 10.13
C ILE A 140 22.55 -12.92 10.50
N SER A 141 22.53 -11.63 10.15
CA SER A 141 23.67 -10.75 10.43
C SER A 141 23.88 -10.54 11.95
N ALA A 142 25.14 -10.36 12.36
CA ALA A 142 25.48 -10.01 13.74
C ALA A 142 24.81 -8.71 14.19
N ALA A 143 24.62 -7.74 13.27
CA ALA A 143 23.90 -6.50 13.54
C ALA A 143 22.43 -6.77 13.87
N THR A 144 21.78 -7.68 13.13
CA THR A 144 20.39 -8.09 13.39
C THR A 144 20.28 -8.74 14.78
N VAL A 145 21.21 -9.62 15.14
CA VAL A 145 21.25 -10.23 16.49
C VAL A 145 21.46 -9.18 17.57
N SER A 146 22.36 -8.22 17.35
CA SER A 146 22.58 -7.12 18.29
C SER A 146 21.28 -6.34 18.51
N ILE A 147 20.60 -5.94 17.44
CA ILE A 147 19.32 -5.21 17.55
C ILE A 147 18.27 -6.03 18.33
N MET A 148 18.13 -7.32 18.01
CA MET A 148 17.19 -8.22 18.72
C MET A 148 17.50 -8.29 20.21
N THR A 149 18.78 -8.37 20.57
CA THR A 149 19.22 -8.61 21.96
C THR A 149 19.52 -7.33 22.75
N SER A 150 19.48 -6.16 22.11
CA SER A 150 19.62 -4.84 22.76
C SER A 150 18.27 -4.23 23.17
N THR A 151 17.13 -4.75 22.69
CA THR A 151 15.81 -4.14 22.88
C THR A 151 15.06 -4.68 24.12
N THR A 152 15.76 -4.95 25.23
CA THR A 152 15.12 -5.37 26.50
C THR A 152 15.74 -4.67 27.68
#